data_AF-A0A6J7NVW6-F1
#
_entry.id   AF-A0A6J7NVW6-F1
#
_cell.length_a   1.000
_cell.length_b   1.000
_cell.length_c   1.000
_cell.angle_alpha   90.00
_cell.angle_beta   90.00
_cell.angle_gamma   90.00
#
_symmetry.space_group_name_H-M   'P 1'
#
loop_
_entity.id
_entity.type
_entity.pdbx_description
1 polymer ?
#
loop_
_entity_poly.entity_id
_entity_poly.type
_entity_poly.pdbx_seq_one_letter_code
_entity_poly.pdbx_strand_id
1 'polypeptide(L)'
;MYARAAIMKHAVLQTILRTEPERLLPLMTLEAERPVRFIVEYLTPLLEREESESRLRPGITVGDAAEYTARLVLSLIASPGSWDLSDPEVTRVLVREHLLAGVLTAEALEAP
;
A
#
# COMPACT_ATOMS: atom_id res chain seq x y z
N MET A 1 -8.75 -9.39 7.97
CA MET A 1 -8.64 -8.56 9.20
C MET A 1 -7.36 -8.81 10.04
N TYR A 2 -6.47 -9.75 9.67
CA TYR A 2 -5.29 -10.11 10.49
C TYR A 2 -4.14 -9.08 10.47
N ALA A 3 -3.83 -8.46 9.33
CA ALA A 3 -2.68 -7.56 9.20
C ALA A 3 -2.76 -6.33 10.11
N ARG A 4 -3.90 -5.61 10.11
CA ARG A 4 -4.12 -4.45 10.99
C ARG A 4 -4.02 -4.85 12.47
N ALA A 5 -4.63 -5.97 12.86
CA ALA A 5 -4.58 -6.45 14.24
C ALA A 5 -3.15 -6.81 14.66
N ALA A 6 -2.35 -7.41 13.76
CA ALA A 6 -0.95 -7.73 14.01
C ALA A 6 -0.12 -6.46 14.24
N ILE A 7 -0.28 -5.44 13.39
CA ILE A 7 0.42 -4.14 13.52
C ILE A 7 0.06 -3.45 14.83
N MET A 8 -1.23 -3.37 15.17
CA MET A 8 -1.71 -2.69 16.38
C MET A 8 -1.26 -3.39 17.67
N LYS A 9 -1.08 -4.72 17.63
CA LYS A 9 -0.66 -5.52 18.79
C LYS A 9 0.85 -5.73 18.87
N HIS A 10 1.63 -5.25 17.89
CA HIS A 10 3.07 -5.50 17.84
C HIS A 10 3.82 -4.64 18.86
N ALA A 11 4.12 -5.21 20.02
CA ALA A 11 4.69 -4.49 21.17
C ALA A 11 5.95 -3.66 20.85
N VAL A 12 6.89 -4.19 20.05
CA VAL A 12 8.12 -3.45 19.68
C VAL A 12 7.80 -2.25 18.79
N LEU A 13 7.08 -2.44 17.69
CA LEU A 13 6.63 -1.37 16.80
C LEU A 13 5.88 -0.27 17.56
N GLN A 14 4.92 -0.63 18.42
CA GLN A 14 4.17 0.34 19.22
C GLN A 14 5.06 1.10 20.21
N THR A 15 6.10 0.45 20.74
CA THR A 15 7.08 1.11 21.61
C THR A 15 7.89 2.13 20.81
N ILE A 16 8.47 1.73 19.68
CA ILE A 16 9.28 2.62 18.82
C ILE A 16 8.47 3.82 18.35
N LEU A 17 7.22 3.62 17.89
CA LEU A 17 6.33 4.70 17.46
C LEU A 17 6.09 5.75 18.55
N ARG A 18 6.08 5.33 19.82
CA ARG A 18 5.84 6.22 20.96
C ARG A 18 7.11 6.87 21.48
N THR A 19 8.24 6.16 21.49
CA THR A 19 9.46 6.60 22.20
C THR A 19 10.53 7.15 21.27
N GLU A 20 10.59 6.69 20.02
CA GLU A 20 11.66 7.02 19.07
C GLU A 20 11.12 7.23 17.64
N PRO A 21 10.07 8.07 17.43
CA PRO A 21 9.48 8.29 16.10
C PRO A 21 10.49 8.86 15.09
N GLU A 22 11.48 9.62 15.55
CA GLU A 22 12.57 10.17 14.73
C GLU A 22 13.45 9.10 14.08
N ARG A 23 13.40 7.85 14.55
CA ARG A 23 14.10 6.72 13.90
C ARG A 23 13.29 6.10 12.77
N LEU A 24 11.98 6.29 12.77
CA LEU A 24 11.08 5.78 11.72
C LEU A 24 10.90 6.76 10.57
N LEU A 25 10.85 8.07 10.87
CA LEU A 25 10.66 9.11 9.85
C LEU A 25 11.68 9.05 8.69
N PRO A 26 12.99 8.83 8.92
CA PRO A 26 13.96 8.71 7.83
C PRO A 26 13.66 7.55 6.88
N LEU A 27 13.19 6.41 7.41
CA LEU A 27 12.81 5.24 6.60
C LEU A 27 11.63 5.55 5.69
N MET A 28 10.74 6.47 6.08
CA MET A 28 9.58 6.86 5.27
C MET A 28 9.86 8.01 4.31
N THR A 29 11.04 8.65 4.40
CA THR A 29 11.36 9.86 3.66
C THR A 29 12.68 9.74 2.90
N LEU A 30 13.81 9.85 3.60
CA LEU A 30 15.16 9.88 3.01
C LEU A 30 15.65 8.50 2.57
N GLU A 31 15.24 7.45 3.27
CA GLU A 31 15.65 6.06 3.07
C GLU A 31 14.49 5.19 2.51
N ALA A 32 13.54 5.85 1.83
CA ALA A 32 12.30 5.27 1.32
C ALA A 32 12.51 4.12 0.32
N GLU A 33 13.66 4.05 -0.36
CA GLU A 33 13.96 3.00 -1.34
C GLU A 33 13.83 1.60 -0.73
N ARG A 34 14.27 1.42 0.52
CA ARG A 34 14.26 0.10 1.16
C ARG A 34 12.81 -0.33 1.48
N PRO A 35 11.96 0.48 2.13
CA PRO A 35 10.55 0.17 2.29
C PRO A 35 9.80 0.00 0.97
N VAL A 36 10.03 0.85 -0.03
CA VAL A 36 9.39 0.71 -1.35
C VAL A 36 9.71 -0.67 -1.94
N ARG A 37 10.98 -1.08 -1.96
CA ARG A 37 11.37 -2.39 -2.47
C ARG A 37 10.67 -3.54 -1.74
N PHE A 38 10.58 -3.47 -0.41
CA PHE A 38 9.84 -4.48 0.36
C PHE A 38 8.35 -4.53 0.00
N ILE A 39 7.72 -3.37 -0.21
CA ILE A 39 6.31 -3.30 -0.62
C ILE A 39 6.14 -3.83 -2.04
N VAL A 40 7.05 -3.52 -2.97
CA VAL A 40 7.07 -4.07 -4.33
C VAL A 40 7.15 -5.59 -4.29
N GLU A 41 8.14 -6.15 -3.59
CA GLU A 41 8.31 -7.60 -3.44
C GLU A 41 7.05 -8.28 -2.88
N TYR A 42 6.33 -7.61 -1.98
CA TYR A 42 5.07 -8.10 -1.43
C TYR A 42 3.91 -8.01 -2.44
N LEU A 43 3.81 -6.93 -3.21
CA LEU A 43 2.71 -6.68 -4.15
C LEU A 43 2.83 -7.48 -5.45
N THR A 44 4.04 -7.73 -5.93
CA THR A 44 4.31 -8.47 -7.18
C THR A 44 3.48 -9.76 -7.30
N PRO A 45 3.54 -10.73 -6.36
CA PRO A 45 2.79 -11.98 -6.50
C PRO A 45 1.25 -11.79 -6.43
N LEU A 46 0.76 -10.67 -5.90
CA LEU A 46 -0.66 -10.34 -5.92
C LEU A 46 -1.06 -9.81 -7.30
N LEU A 47 -0.23 -8.94 -7.89
CA LEU A 47 -0.45 -8.34 -9.20
C LEU A 47 -0.23 -9.33 -10.35
N GLU A 48 0.66 -10.32 -10.19
CA GLU A 48 0.81 -11.44 -11.14
C GLU A 48 -0.50 -12.24 -11.28
N ARG A 49 -1.27 -12.39 -10.21
CA ARG A 49 -2.59 -13.05 -10.26
C ARG A 49 -3.57 -12.22 -11.08
N GLU A 50 -3.62 -10.91 -10.82
CA GLU A 50 -4.46 -9.97 -11.59
C GLU A 50 -4.08 -9.96 -13.07
N GLU A 51 -2.78 -9.96 -13.39
CA GLU A 51 -2.28 -10.06 -14.77
C GLU A 51 -2.69 -11.37 -15.44
N SER A 52 -2.59 -12.51 -14.73
CA SER A 52 -2.99 -13.82 -15.26
C SER A 52 -4.47 -13.89 -15.62
N GLU A 53 -5.29 -13.04 -14.98
CA GLU A 53 -6.72 -12.91 -15.23
C GLU A 53 -7.04 -11.71 -16.15
N SER A 54 -6.02 -11.11 -16.77
CA SER A 54 -6.13 -9.96 -17.69
C SER A 54 -6.84 -8.74 -17.07
N ARG A 55 -6.62 -8.53 -15.77
CA ARG A 55 -7.25 -7.44 -14.98
C ARG A 55 -6.36 -6.21 -14.79
N LEU A 56 -5.12 -6.23 -15.27
CA LEU A 56 -4.28 -5.04 -15.37
C LEU A 56 -4.74 -4.14 -16.53
N ARG A 57 -4.55 -2.83 -16.39
CA ARG A 57 -4.82 -1.90 -17.48
C ARG A 57 -3.89 -2.14 -18.68
N PRO A 58 -4.36 -1.84 -19.91
CA PRO A 58 -3.53 -1.98 -21.10
C PRO A 58 -2.22 -1.19 -21.02
N GLY A 59 -1.11 -1.86 -21.34
CA GLY A 59 0.22 -1.24 -21.37
C GLY A 59 0.91 -1.10 -20.01
N ILE A 60 0.31 -1.59 -18.92
CA ILE A 60 0.93 -1.63 -17.59
C ILE A 60 1.52 -3.01 -17.35
N THR A 61 2.79 -3.06 -16.95
CA THR A 61 3.41 -4.30 -16.49
C THR A 61 3.18 -4.49 -14.98
N VAL A 62 3.30 -5.74 -14.49
CA VAL A 62 3.29 -6.03 -13.05
C VAL A 62 4.30 -5.18 -12.29
N GLY A 63 5.51 -4.99 -12.85
CA GLY A 63 6.56 -4.18 -12.24
C GLY A 63 6.15 -2.71 -12.09
N ASP A 64 5.58 -2.12 -13.15
CA ASP A 64 5.09 -0.74 -13.13
C ASP A 64 3.97 -0.58 -12.09
N ALA A 65 3.03 -1.52 -12.07
CA ALA A 65 1.91 -1.51 -11.13
C ALA A 65 2.39 -1.62 -9.67
N ALA A 66 3.35 -2.50 -9.39
CA ALA A 66 3.89 -2.72 -8.06
C ALA A 66 4.66 -1.49 -7.56
N GLU A 67 5.54 -0.92 -8.38
CA GLU A 67 6.33 0.27 -8.05
C GLU A 67 5.42 1.49 -7.81
N TYR A 68 4.45 1.72 -8.70
CA TYR A 68 3.47 2.79 -8.57
C TYR A 68 2.67 2.67 -7.27
N THR A 69 2.11 1.48 -7.02
CA THR A 69 1.27 1.23 -5.84
C THR A 69 2.10 1.33 -4.55
N ALA A 70 3.32 0.82 -4.54
CA ALA A 70 4.21 0.90 -3.39
C ALA A 70 4.52 2.34 -2.98
N ARG A 71 4.78 3.22 -3.96
CA ARG A 71 5.03 4.64 -3.71
C ARG A 71 3.79 5.36 -3.18
N LEU A 72 2.60 5.07 -3.72
CA LEU A 72 1.36 5.63 -3.20
C LEU A 72 1.07 5.20 -1.76
N VAL A 73 1.26 3.92 -1.45
CA VAL A 73 1.13 3.39 -0.08
C VAL A 73 2.07 4.14 0.86
N LEU A 74 3.36 4.26 0.50
CA LEU A 74 4.32 4.96 1.35
C LEU A 74 3.96 6.45 1.53
N SER A 75 3.51 7.10 0.46
CA SER A 75 3.03 8.49 0.52
C SER A 75 1.88 8.66 1.51
N LEU A 76 0.91 7.74 1.52
CA LEU A 76 -0.23 7.80 2.44
C LEU A 76 0.16 7.51 3.90
N ILE A 77 1.17 6.68 4.13
CA ILE A 77 1.71 6.46 5.48
C ILE A 77 2.36 7.75 5.99
N ALA A 78 3.16 8.42 5.14
CA ALA A 78 3.86 9.65 5.52
C ALA A 78 2.93 10.86 5.64
N SER A 79 1.93 10.95 4.76
CA SER A 79 0.99 12.08 4.68
C SER A 79 -0.39 11.61 4.20
N PRO A 80 -1.26 11.16 5.13
CA PRO A 80 -2.59 10.67 4.79
C PRO A 80 -3.55 11.77 4.32
N GLY A 81 -3.19 13.05 4.45
CA GLY A 81 -4.03 14.17 4.07
C GLY A 81 -5.29 14.25 4.93
N SER A 82 -6.46 14.26 4.28
CA SER A 82 -7.77 14.34 4.95
C SER A 82 -8.45 12.98 5.16
N TRP A 83 -7.79 11.88 4.76
CA TRP A 83 -8.37 10.54 4.85
C TRP A 83 -8.30 9.99 6.27
N ASP A 84 -9.43 9.55 6.81
CA ASP A 84 -9.47 8.77 8.05
C ASP A 84 -9.09 7.32 7.76
N LEU A 85 -7.80 7.02 7.83
CA LEU A 85 -7.27 5.66 7.64
C LEU A 85 -7.60 4.70 8.81
N SER A 86 -8.26 5.18 9.86
CA SER A 86 -8.74 4.32 10.94
C SER A 86 -10.09 3.66 10.60
N ASP A 87 -10.86 4.26 9.69
CA ASP A 87 -12.10 3.72 9.15
C ASP A 87 -11.80 2.74 7.98
N PRO A 88 -12.19 1.46 8.11
CA PRO A 88 -11.97 0.47 7.07
C PRO A 88 -12.74 0.74 5.78
N GLU A 89 -13.93 1.36 5.84
CA GLU A 89 -14.70 1.68 4.63
C GLU A 89 -14.05 2.83 3.86
N VAL A 90 -13.60 3.88 4.58
CA VAL A 90 -12.83 4.98 3.99
C VAL A 90 -11.55 4.45 3.33
N THR A 91 -10.85 3.54 4.01
CA THR A 91 -9.64 2.90 3.46
C THR A 91 -9.95 2.06 2.23
N ARG A 92 -11.05 1.31 2.21
CA ARG A 92 -11.46 0.48 1.07
C ARG A 92 -11.76 1.34 -0.16
N VAL A 93 -12.47 2.45 0.03
CA VAL A 93 -12.75 3.44 -1.03
C VAL A 93 -11.44 4.03 -1.54
N LEU A 94 -10.56 4.50 -0.65
CA LEU A 94 -9.25 5.05 -1.02
C LEU A 94 -8.41 4.08 -1.85
N VAL A 95 -8.30 2.83 -1.40
CA VAL A 95 -7.52 1.80 -2.11
C VAL A 95 -8.13 1.52 -3.48
N ARG A 96 -9.45 1.34 -3.57
CA ARG A 96 -10.14 1.01 -4.82
C ARG A 96 -10.03 2.16 -5.82
N GLU A 97 -10.34 3.38 -5.40
CA GLU A 97 -10.54 4.53 -6.30
C GLU A 97 -9.25 5.30 -6.60
N HIS A 98 -8.23 5.21 -5.74
CA HIS A 98 -7.00 5.97 -5.93
C HIS A 98 -5.75 5.12 -6.11
N LEU A 99 -5.62 4.00 -5.39
CA LEU A 99 -4.42 3.15 -5.51
C LEU A 99 -4.55 2.19 -6.68
N LEU A 100 -5.61 1.38 -6.67
CA LEU A 100 -5.81 0.32 -7.66
C LEU A 100 -6.43 0.84 -8.95
N ALA A 101 -7.18 1.95 -8.91
CA ALA A 101 -7.75 2.56 -10.11
C ALA A 101 -6.70 2.95 -11.15
N GLY A 102 -5.46 3.24 -10.76
CA GLY A 102 -4.37 3.54 -11.69
C GLY A 102 -3.79 2.31 -12.40
N VAL A 103 -4.03 1.10 -11.90
CA VAL A 103 -3.34 -0.12 -12.34
C VAL A 103 -4.28 -1.25 -12.78
N LEU A 104 -5.49 -1.34 -12.21
CA LEU A 104 -6.50 -2.32 -12.55
C LEU A 104 -7.58 -1.75 -13.50
N THR A 105 -8.23 -2.64 -14.24
CA THR A 105 -9.40 -2.29 -15.05
C THR A 105 -10.62 -1.99 -14.18
N ALA A 106 -11.63 -1.32 -14.75
CA ALA A 106 -12.85 -0.99 -14.00
C ALA A 106 -13.60 -2.26 -13.57
N GLU A 107 -13.66 -3.26 -14.45
CA GLU A 107 -14.31 -4.54 -14.20
C GLU A 107 -13.66 -5.28 -13.03
N ALA A 108 -12.33 -5.18 -12.89
CA ALA A 108 -11.58 -5.77 -11.79
C ALA A 108 -11.88 -5.10 -10.43
N LEU A 109 -12.16 -3.80 -10.42
CA LEU A 109 -12.44 -3.04 -9.21
C LEU A 109 -13.89 -3.22 -8.72
N GLU A 110 -14.79 -3.59 -9.63
CA GLU A 110 -16.19 -3.92 -9.35
C GLU A 110 -16.38 -5.37 -8.92
N ALA A 111 -15.39 -6.24 -9.17
CA ALA A 111 -15.41 -7.61 -8.69
C ALA A 111 -15.51 -7.65 -7.14
N PRO A 112 -16.39 -8.52 -6.59
CA PRO A 112 -16.67 -8.58 -5.15
C PRO A 112 -15.49 -9.06 -4.30
#